data_AF-A0A522VU33-F1
#
_entry.id   AF-A0A522VU33-F1
#
_cell.length_a   1.000
_cell.length_b   1.000
_cell.length_c   1.000
_cell.angle_alpha   90.00
_cell.angle_beta   90.00
_cell.angle_gamma   90.00
#
_symmetry.space_group_name_H-M   'P 1'
#
loop_
_entity.id
_entity.type
_entity.pdbx_description
1 polymer ?
#
loop_
_entity_poly.entity_id
_entity_poly.type
_entity_poly.pdbx_seq_one_letter_code
_entity_poly.pdbx_strand_id
1 'polypeptide(L)'
;MSTLTLDIPDTLNAALKAASVRRQIPLSTLVREVLEKALVAEAPQPNAADHWLSHWYGKWPDMPKVTDGEARLAHLLKKHLS
;
A
#
# COMPACT_ATOMS: atom_id res chain seq x y z
N MET A 1 -8.00 -19.19 7.20
CA MET A 1 -7.70 -17.95 7.94
C MET A 1 -6.34 -18.12 8.60
N SER A 2 -5.40 -17.20 8.34
CA SER A 2 -4.06 -17.27 8.92
C SER A 2 -4.05 -16.52 10.26
N THR A 3 -3.57 -17.18 11.31
CA THR A 3 -3.40 -16.58 12.63
C THR A 3 -1.98 -16.04 12.75
N LEU A 4 -1.84 -14.77 13.10
CA LEU A 4 -0.55 -14.11 13.34
C LEU A 4 -0.43 -13.81 14.83
N THR A 5 0.72 -14.13 15.41
CA THR A 5 1.05 -13.76 16.78
C THR A 5 2.02 -12.58 16.72
N LEU A 6 1.66 -11.48 17.36
CA LEU A 6 2.47 -10.28 17.42
C LEU A 6 2.96 -10.11 18.86
N ASP A 7 4.25 -9.94 19.03
CA ASP A 7 4.81 -9.51 20.31
C ASP A 7 4.63 -7.99 20.41
N ILE A 8 3.80 -7.55 21.35
CA ILE A 8 3.40 -6.14 21.49
C ILE A 8 3.72 -5.72 22.93
N PRO A 9 4.45 -4.62 23.13
CA PRO A 9 4.71 -4.08 24.47
C PRO A 9 3.41 -3.83 25.25
N ASP A 10 3.42 -4.11 26.55
CA ASP A 10 2.23 -4.02 27.40
C ASP A 10 1.56 -2.64 27.38
N THR A 11 2.35 -1.58 27.28
CA THR A 11 1.87 -0.19 27.19
C THR A 11 1.06 0.05 25.91
N LEU A 12 1.51 -0.49 24.78
CA LEU A 12 0.83 -0.38 23.50
C LEU A 12 -0.42 -1.28 23.47
N ASN A 13 -0.34 -2.48 24.04
CA ASN A 13 -1.49 -3.38 24.19
C ASN A 13 -2.60 -2.73 25.03
N ALA A 14 -2.25 -2.04 26.12
CA ALA A 14 -3.21 -1.30 26.94
C ALA A 14 -3.89 -0.17 26.15
N ALA A 15 -3.14 0.59 25.35
CA ALA A 15 -3.69 1.62 24.48
C ALA A 15 -4.63 1.04 23.41
N LEU A 16 -4.26 -0.07 22.77
CA LEU A 16 -5.09 -0.76 21.78
C LEU A 16 -6.38 -1.30 22.39
N LYS A 17 -6.32 -1.88 23.61
CA LYS A 17 -7.50 -2.31 24.36
C LYS A 17 -8.42 -1.14 24.69
N ALA A 18 -7.88 -0.02 25.16
CA ALA A 18 -8.67 1.18 25.42
C ALA A 18 -9.34 1.71 24.14
N ALA A 19 -8.65 1.69 23.01
CA ALA A 19 -9.19 2.09 21.71
C ALA A 19 -10.29 1.12 21.22
N SER A 20 -10.10 -0.19 21.42
CA SER A 20 -11.09 -1.24 21.10
C SER A 20 -12.39 -1.04 21.89
N VAL A 21 -12.30 -0.76 23.19
CA VAL A 21 -13.48 -0.46 24.04
C VAL A 21 -14.18 0.81 23.57
N ARG A 22 -13.43 1.89 23.30
CA ARG A 22 -14.02 3.17 22.84
C ARG A 22 -14.75 3.04 21.52
N ARG A 23 -14.24 2.22 20.60
CA ARG A 23 -14.83 2.01 19.27
C ARG A 23 -15.80 0.83 19.20
N GLN A 24 -15.95 0.08 20.28
CA GLN A 24 -16.78 -1.13 20.36
C GLN A 24 -16.48 -2.16 19.27
N ILE A 25 -15.21 -2.26 18.87
CA ILE A 25 -14.75 -3.23 17.87
C ILE A 25 -13.77 -4.23 18.50
N PRO A 26 -13.71 -5.49 18.03
CA PRO A 26 -12.75 -6.47 18.50
C PRO A 26 -11.31 -5.97 18.32
N LEU A 27 -10.44 -6.30 19.28
CA LEU A 27 -9.03 -5.90 19.26
C LEU A 27 -8.33 -6.35 17.97
N SER A 28 -8.60 -7.57 17.50
CA SER A 28 -8.05 -8.12 16.26
C SER A 28 -8.49 -7.34 15.02
N THR A 29 -9.74 -6.89 14.97
CA THR A 29 -10.27 -6.01 13.90
C THR A 29 -9.58 -4.67 13.92
N LEU A 30 -9.42 -4.06 15.11
CA LEU A 30 -8.72 -2.79 15.26
C LEU A 30 -7.25 -2.88 14.83
N VAL A 31 -6.55 -3.95 15.24
CA VAL A 31 -5.15 -4.19 14.83
C VAL A 31 -5.05 -4.38 13.32
N ARG A 32 -5.98 -5.13 12.71
CA ARG A 32 -6.05 -5.29 11.26
C ARG A 32 -6.24 -3.95 10.55
N GLU A 33 -7.21 -3.14 10.95
CA GLU A 33 -7.48 -1.83 10.32
C GLU A 33 -6.27 -0.89 10.40
N VAL A 34 -5.58 -0.88 11.54
CA VAL A 34 -4.38 -0.05 11.73
C VAL A 34 -3.25 -0.55 10.84
N LEU A 35 -3.05 -1.87 10.75
CA LEU A 35 -2.03 -2.47 9.90
C LEU A 35 -2.33 -2.22 8.41
N GLU A 36 -3.57 -2.38 7.97
CA GLU A 36 -3.99 -2.10 6.60
C GLU A 36 -3.79 -0.63 6.24
N LYS A 37 -4.13 0.30 7.14
CA LYS A 37 -3.87 1.73 6.93
C LYS A 37 -2.39 2.06 6.85
N ALA A 38 -1.57 1.46 7.70
CA ALA A 38 -0.12 1.64 7.66
C ALA A 38 0.46 1.10 6.34
N LEU A 39 0.02 -0.08 5.91
CA LEU A 39 0.42 -0.68 4.64
C LEU A 39 0.00 0.16 3.43
N VAL A 40 -1.19 0.78 3.45
CA VAL A 40 -1.62 1.72 2.40
C VAL A 40 -0.76 2.99 2.40
N ALA A 41 -0.32 3.45 3.57
CA ALA A 41 0.56 4.62 3.68
C ALA A 41 2.01 4.32 3.27
N GLU A 42 2.49 3.09 3.50
CA GLU A 42 3.81 2.62 3.07
C GLU A 42 3.84 2.13 1.63
N ALA A 43 2.69 1.73 1.08
CA ALA A 43 2.59 1.40 -0.33
C ALA A 43 3.09 2.61 -1.13
N PRO A 44 4.02 2.41 -2.08
CA PRO A 44 4.48 3.51 -2.90
C PRO A 44 3.25 4.16 -3.51
N GLN A 45 2.99 5.42 -3.13
CA GLN A 45 1.94 6.17 -3.78
C GLN A 45 2.26 6.11 -5.27
N PRO A 46 1.34 5.60 -6.11
CA PRO A 46 1.61 5.51 -7.53
C PRO A 46 2.00 6.91 -7.96
N ASN A 47 3.23 7.05 -8.46
CA ASN A 47 3.70 8.33 -8.93
C ASN A 47 2.67 8.81 -9.98
N ALA A 48 2.52 10.12 -10.19
CA ALA A 48 1.61 10.61 -11.22
C ALA A 48 1.85 9.89 -12.57
N ALA A 49 3.09 9.48 -12.83
CA ALA A 49 3.48 8.58 -13.91
C ALA A 49 2.83 7.19 -13.88
N ASP A 50 2.79 6.47 -12.75
CA ASP A 50 2.17 5.14 -12.63
C ASP A 50 0.65 5.19 -12.79
N HIS A 51 0.02 6.26 -12.28
CA HIS A 51 -1.41 6.50 -12.45
C HIS A 51 -1.73 6.86 -13.92
N TRP A 52 -0.85 7.63 -14.56
CA TRP A 52 -0.97 7.96 -15.98
C TRP A 52 -0.79 6.73 -16.87
N LEU A 53 0.23 5.90 -16.60
CA LEU A 53 0.48 4.65 -17.31
C LEU A 53 -0.69 3.67 -17.13
N SER A 54 -1.21 3.50 -15.92
CA SER A 54 -2.36 2.60 -15.67
C SER A 54 -3.63 3.06 -16.40
N HIS A 55 -3.88 4.38 -16.45
CA HIS A 55 -4.99 4.95 -17.20
C HIS A 55 -4.79 4.84 -18.73
N TRP A 56 -3.54 4.85 -19.21
CA TRP A 56 -3.21 4.69 -20.62
C TRP A 56 -3.30 3.22 -21.08
N TYR A 57 -2.70 2.28 -20.34
CA TYR A 57 -2.78 0.84 -20.62
C TYR A 57 -4.21 0.28 -20.48
N GLY A 58 -5.02 0.81 -19.56
CA GLY A 58 -6.42 0.42 -19.42
C GLY A 58 -7.30 0.71 -20.65
N LYS A 59 -6.82 1.54 -21.60
CA LYS A 59 -7.53 1.84 -22.85
C LYS A 59 -7.04 1.04 -24.07
N TRP A 60 -5.97 0.25 -23.94
CA TRP A 60 -5.37 -0.49 -25.05
C TRP A 60 -5.16 -1.96 -24.64
N PRO A 61 -6.20 -2.81 -24.76
CA PRO A 61 -6.16 -4.20 -24.28
C PRO A 61 -5.24 -5.12 -25.10
N ASP A 62 -4.59 -4.63 -26.16
CA ASP A 62 -3.81 -5.43 -27.12
C ASP A 62 -2.32 -5.02 -27.22
N MET A 63 -1.79 -4.31 -26.22
CA MET A 63 -0.36 -3.94 -26.22
C MET A 63 0.51 -5.08 -25.67
N PRO A 64 1.53 -5.56 -26.42
CA PRO A 64 2.40 -6.64 -25.97
C PRO A 64 3.18 -6.21 -24.72
N LYS A 65 3.30 -7.14 -23.75
CA LYS A 65 4.08 -7.01 -22.51
C LYS A 65 5.35 -6.19 -22.74
N VAL A 66 5.42 -5.06 -22.05
CA VAL A 66 6.57 -4.16 -21.80
C VAL A 66 7.84 -4.61 -22.50
N THR A 67 8.10 -4.02 -23.66
CA THR A 67 9.39 -4.18 -24.35
C THR A 67 10.44 -3.32 -23.64
N ASP A 68 11.69 -3.78 -23.60
CA ASP A 68 12.85 -3.13 -22.95
C ASP A 68 13.00 -1.61 -23.25
N GLY A 69 12.39 -1.14 -24.35
CA GLY A 69 12.32 0.28 -24.69
C GLY A 69 11.58 1.13 -23.64
N GLU A 70 10.55 0.60 -22.99
CA GLU A 70 9.76 1.33 -21.99
C GLU A 70 10.50 1.47 -20.66
N ALA A 71 11.31 0.48 -20.26
CA ALA A 71 12.19 0.58 -19.10
C ALA A 71 13.25 1.69 -19.27
N ARG A 72 13.76 1.85 -20.50
CA ARG A 72 14.71 2.92 -20.85
C ARG A 72 14.04 4.29 -20.86
N LEU A 73 12.80 4.37 -21.31
CA LEU A 73 12.01 5.60 -21.34
C LEU A 73 11.61 6.06 -19.93
N ALA A 74 11.21 5.13 -19.06
CA ALA A 74 10.98 5.37 -17.65
C ALA A 74 12.26 5.84 -16.92
N HIS A 75 13.41 5.23 -17.23
CA HIS A 75 14.70 5.63 -16.67
C HIS A 75 15.11 7.05 -17.11
N LEU A 76 14.89 7.39 -18.40
CA LEU A 76 15.18 8.74 -18.92
C LEU A 76 14.26 9.81 -18.34
N LEU A 77 12.97 9.52 -18.20
CA LEU A 77 12.02 10.46 -17.59
C LEU A 77 12.35 10.71 -16.11
N LYS A 78 12.70 9.65 -15.36
CA LYS A 78 13.13 9.78 -13.95
C LYS A 78 14.37 10.66 -13.80
N LYS A 79 15.32 10.58 -14.75
CA LYS A 79 16.56 11.37 -14.73
C LYS A 79 16.34 12.87 -15.02
N HIS A 80 15.33 13.20 -15.82
CA HIS A 80 15.10 14.58 -16.28
C HIS A 80 13.98 15.33 -15.56
N LEU A 81 13.18 14.64 -14.75
CA LEU A 81 12.08 15.21 -13.95
C LEU A 81 12.38 15.25 -12.44
N SER A 82 13.63 14.97 -12.02
CA SER A 82 14.11 15.20 -10.65
C SER A 82 14.91 16.49 -10.56
#